data_AF-A0A1T0CKY9-F1
#
_entry.id   AF-A0A1T0CKY9-F1
#
_cell.length_a   1.000
_cell.length_b   1.000
_cell.length_c   1.000
_cell.angle_alpha   90.00
_cell.angle_beta   90.00
_cell.angle_gamma   90.00
#
_symmetry.space_group_name_H-M   'P 1'
#
loop_
_entity.id
_entity.type
_entity.pdbx_description
1 polymer ?
#
loop_
_entity_poly.entity_id
_entity_poly.type
_entity_poly.pdbx_seq_one_letter_code
_entity_poly.pdbx_strand_id
1 'polypeptide(L)'
;MKLSKVILAAAVLATSATAMANEKAGAYNAPVVQHVETTFQCEDGKTVTTQRAPYQDMRVTVDGQTEILERNKRTSWHLWGHNPANNYLKATYSNANGFGWSDNGEVGTLHFPQEGVKNARTTCQVVR
;
A
#
# COMPACT_ATOMS: atom_id res chain seq x y z
N MET A 1 25.58 43.99 -11.93
CA MET A 1 25.60 43.48 -10.54
C MET A 1 25.87 41.98 -10.59
N LYS A 2 26.84 41.52 -9.80
CA LYS A 2 27.40 40.18 -9.78
C LYS A 2 26.71 39.39 -8.65
N LEU A 3 26.11 38.24 -8.94
CA LEU A 3 25.73 37.26 -7.92
C LEU A 3 26.15 35.87 -8.38
N SER A 4 27.32 35.49 -7.90
CA SER A 4 27.79 34.12 -7.77
C SER A 4 26.84 33.29 -6.89
N LYS A 5 26.69 32.00 -7.18
CA LYS A 5 26.78 30.85 -6.25
C LYS A 5 26.60 29.54 -7.05
N VAL A 6 27.70 28.80 -7.26
CA VAL A 6 28.11 27.58 -6.51
C VAL A 6 27.16 26.41 -6.78
N ILE A 7 27.58 25.53 -7.69
CA ILE A 7 27.00 24.20 -7.91
C ILE A 7 27.74 23.24 -6.99
N LEU A 8 27.01 22.62 -6.05
CA LEU A 8 27.54 21.55 -5.21
C LEU A 8 27.32 20.22 -5.95
N ALA A 9 28.41 19.64 -6.47
CA ALA A 9 28.42 18.28 -6.97
C ALA A 9 28.54 17.31 -5.78
N ALA A 10 27.53 16.45 -5.60
CA ALA A 10 27.60 15.36 -4.64
C ALA A 10 28.13 14.09 -5.34
N ALA A 11 29.13 13.50 -4.70
CA ALA A 11 29.94 12.40 -5.19
C ALA A 11 29.14 11.09 -5.32
N VAL A 12 29.39 10.37 -6.41
CA VAL A 12 28.98 8.99 -6.62
C VAL A 12 29.81 8.11 -5.68
N LEU A 13 29.18 7.60 -4.62
CA LEU A 13 29.74 6.53 -3.80
C LEU A 13 29.61 5.22 -4.57
N ALA A 14 30.70 4.81 -5.20
CA ALA A 14 30.91 3.46 -5.68
C ALA A 14 31.72 2.68 -4.62
N THR A 15 31.07 1.74 -3.95
CA THR A 15 31.63 0.59 -3.21
C THR A 15 30.43 -0.24 -2.77
N SER A 16 30.36 -1.56 -2.84
CA SER A 16 31.31 -2.63 -3.12
C SER A 16 30.47 -3.85 -3.50
N ALA A 17 30.86 -4.58 -4.54
CA ALA A 17 30.27 -5.86 -4.88
C ALA A 17 30.40 -6.83 -3.70
N THR A 18 29.28 -7.19 -3.07
CA THR A 18 29.21 -8.38 -2.25
C THR A 18 28.97 -9.56 -3.19
N ALA A 19 30.03 -10.35 -3.38
CA ALA A 19 29.88 -11.73 -3.81
C ALA A 19 28.96 -12.43 -2.82
N MET A 20 27.73 -12.76 -3.22
CA MET A 20 26.93 -13.70 -2.46
C MET A 20 27.47 -15.09 -2.74
N ALA A 21 28.36 -15.55 -1.86
CA ALA A 21 28.73 -16.94 -1.74
C ALA A 21 27.44 -17.76 -1.60
N ASN A 22 27.22 -18.63 -2.59
CA ASN A 22 26.08 -19.52 -2.65
C ASN A 22 26.34 -20.71 -1.71
N GLU A 23 26.29 -20.46 -0.40
CA GLU A 23 26.38 -21.51 0.62
C GLU A 23 24.97 -21.92 1.07
N LYS A 24 24.46 -22.93 0.36
CA LYS A 24 23.71 -24.06 0.92
C LYS A 24 22.58 -23.74 1.91
N ALA A 25 21.35 -23.69 1.40
CA ALA A 25 20.22 -24.33 2.07
C ALA A 25 19.18 -24.63 1.00
N GLY A 26 18.75 -25.89 0.90
CA GLY A 26 17.71 -26.29 -0.02
C GLY A 26 16.52 -25.36 0.10
N ALA A 27 16.20 -24.66 -0.98
CA ALA A 27 14.90 -24.05 -1.14
C ALA A 27 13.90 -25.21 -1.20
N TYR A 28 13.43 -25.66 -0.03
CA TYR A 28 12.09 -26.19 0.07
C TYR A 28 11.23 -25.16 -0.65
N ASN A 29 10.59 -25.56 -1.75
CA ASN A 29 9.67 -24.72 -2.50
C ASN A 29 8.56 -24.29 -1.55
N ALA A 30 8.78 -23.23 -0.77
CA ALA A 30 7.72 -22.52 -0.12
C ALA A 30 6.81 -22.06 -1.26
N PRO A 31 5.53 -22.47 -1.26
CA PRO A 31 4.64 -22.20 -2.38
C PRO A 31 4.70 -20.71 -2.71
N VAL A 32 4.92 -20.39 -3.98
CA VAL A 32 4.94 -19.01 -4.47
C VAL A 32 3.65 -18.36 -3.99
N VAL A 33 3.76 -17.42 -3.05
CA VAL A 33 2.61 -16.70 -2.53
C VAL A 33 2.08 -15.85 -3.67
N GLN A 34 0.98 -16.29 -4.29
CA GLN A 34 0.39 -15.57 -5.40
C GLN A 34 -0.20 -14.26 -4.87
N HIS A 35 0.33 -13.15 -5.37
CA HIS A 35 -0.24 -11.84 -5.16
C HIS A 35 -1.42 -11.67 -6.12
N VAL A 36 -2.58 -11.31 -5.59
CA VAL A 36 -3.71 -10.86 -6.38
C VAL A 36 -3.58 -9.35 -6.53
N GLU A 37 -3.43 -8.89 -7.76
CA GLU A 37 -3.44 -7.47 -8.10
C GLU A 37 -4.86 -7.06 -8.52
N THR A 38 -5.32 -5.89 -8.08
CA THR A 38 -6.62 -5.35 -8.47
C THR A 38 -6.56 -3.84 -8.56
N THR A 39 -7.03 -3.28 -9.67
CA THR A 39 -7.06 -1.85 -9.93
C THR A 39 -8.47 -1.28 -9.74
N PHE A 40 -8.54 -0.11 -9.10
CA PHE A 40 -9.77 0.61 -8.79
C PHE A 40 -9.67 2.05 -9.29
N GLN A 41 -10.78 2.59 -9.76
CA GLN A 41 -10.96 4.00 -10.10
C GLN A 41 -11.80 4.67 -9.00
N CYS A 42 -11.26 5.72 -8.40
CA CYS A 42 -11.91 6.44 -7.31
C CYS A 42 -12.77 7.62 -7.79
N GLU A 43 -13.76 8.01 -7.00
CA GLU A 43 -14.68 9.14 -7.26
C GLU A 43 -13.95 10.48 -7.42
N ASP A 44 -12.82 10.64 -6.73
CA ASP A 44 -11.95 11.81 -6.81
C ASP A 44 -10.94 11.76 -7.98
N GLY A 45 -11.09 10.80 -8.89
CA GLY A 45 -10.27 10.65 -10.09
C GLY A 45 -8.96 9.88 -9.90
N LYS A 46 -8.62 9.50 -8.66
CA LYS A 46 -7.40 8.73 -8.38
C LYS A 46 -7.51 7.28 -8.88
N THR A 47 -6.37 6.72 -9.29
CA THR A 47 -6.26 5.28 -9.57
C THR A 47 -5.57 4.60 -8.41
N VAL A 48 -6.18 3.52 -7.90
CA VAL A 48 -5.64 2.72 -6.79
C VAL A 48 -5.39 1.30 -7.25
N THR A 49 -4.15 0.84 -7.14
CA THR A 49 -3.79 -0.56 -7.38
C THR A 49 -3.46 -1.22 -6.06
N THR A 50 -4.09 -2.35 -5.77
CA THR A 50 -3.82 -3.14 -4.57
C THR A 50 -3.14 -4.44 -4.94
N GLN A 51 -2.15 -4.86 -4.17
CA GLN A 51 -1.55 -6.19 -4.26
C GLN A 51 -1.74 -6.89 -2.91
N ARG A 52 -2.57 -7.94 -2.91
CA ARG A 52 -2.91 -8.71 -1.72
C ARG A 52 -2.31 -10.11 -1.81
N ALA A 53 -1.62 -10.53 -0.76
CA ALA A 53 -1.22 -11.91 -0.53
C ALA A 53 -1.96 -12.49 0.69
N PRO A 54 -2.31 -13.79 0.71
CA PRO A 54 -2.93 -14.41 1.87
C PRO A 54 -2.08 -14.23 3.14
N TYR A 55 -2.71 -13.74 4.21
CA TYR A 55 -2.09 -13.53 5.55
C TYR A 55 -0.91 -12.55 5.60
N GLN A 56 -0.68 -11.79 4.52
CA GLN A 56 0.39 -10.80 4.41
C GLN A 56 -0.16 -9.37 4.47
N ASP A 57 0.75 -8.43 4.61
CA ASP A 57 0.48 -7.01 4.42
C ASP A 57 0.06 -6.73 2.97
N MET A 58 -0.75 -5.69 2.80
CA MET A 58 -1.22 -5.25 1.50
C MET A 58 -0.34 -4.11 1.01
N ARG A 59 0.01 -4.13 -0.26
CA ARG A 59 0.57 -2.96 -0.93
C ARG A 59 -0.55 -2.22 -1.63
N VAL A 60 -0.63 -0.91 -1.41
CA VAL A 60 -1.61 -0.04 -2.06
C VAL A 60 -0.85 1.07 -2.77
N THR A 61 -0.96 1.11 -4.09
CA THR A 61 -0.36 2.14 -4.93
C THR A 61 -1.45 3.14 -5.31
N VAL A 62 -1.30 4.40 -4.91
CA VAL A 62 -2.21 5.51 -5.25
C VAL A 62 -1.42 6.51 -6.09
N ASP A 63 -1.86 6.76 -7.31
CA ASP A 63 -1.20 7.69 -8.25
C ASP A 63 0.33 7.49 -8.36
N GLY A 64 0.78 6.23 -8.31
CA GLY A 64 2.19 5.85 -8.40
C GLY A 64 2.96 5.82 -7.08
N GLN A 65 2.38 6.29 -5.97
CA GLN A 65 2.98 6.18 -4.63
C GLN A 65 2.49 4.91 -3.93
N THR A 66 3.42 4.09 -3.45
CA THR A 66 3.09 2.80 -2.82
C THR A 66 3.22 2.87 -1.31
N GLU A 67 2.12 2.56 -0.63
CA GLU A 67 2.03 2.40 0.81
C GLU A 67 1.91 0.91 1.17
N ILE A 68 2.59 0.51 2.25
CA ILE A 68 2.43 -0.82 2.84
C ILE A 68 1.45 -0.69 3.99
N LEU A 69 0.36 -1.44 3.93
CA LEU A 69 -0.70 -1.44 4.92
C LEU A 69 -0.74 -2.79 5.63
N GLU A 70 -0.67 -2.75 6.94
CA GLU A 70 -0.72 -3.96 7.76
C GLU A 70 -2.15 -4.45 7.86
N ARG A 71 -2.33 -5.77 7.81
CA ARG A 71 -3.66 -6.36 8.05
C ARG A 71 -4.03 -6.14 9.50
N ASN A 72 -5.14 -5.45 9.74
CA ASN A 72 -5.62 -5.26 11.10
C ASN A 72 -6.22 -6.57 11.64
N LYS A 73 -5.41 -7.36 12.35
CA LYS A 73 -5.80 -8.66 12.95
C LYS A 73 -6.73 -8.50 14.15
N ARG A 74 -6.68 -7.34 14.81
CA ARG A 74 -7.63 -6.94 15.85
C ARG A 74 -8.67 -6.07 15.17
N THR A 75 -9.67 -6.68 14.56
CA THR A 75 -10.93 -5.99 14.30
C THR A 75 -11.46 -5.53 15.66
N SER A 76 -11.04 -4.35 16.14
CA SER A 76 -11.68 -3.61 17.20
C SER A 76 -12.51 -2.56 16.48
N TRP A 77 -13.81 -2.76 16.56
CA TRP A 77 -14.89 -2.27 15.71
C TRP A 77 -15.11 -0.74 15.81
N HIS A 78 -14.13 -0.01 16.38
CA HIS A 78 -14.30 1.34 16.91
C HIS A 78 -13.84 2.45 15.98
N LEU A 79 -13.21 2.16 14.85
CA LEU A 79 -12.60 3.23 14.06
C LEU A 79 -13.28 3.49 12.72
N TRP A 80 -13.77 2.51 11.96
CA TRP A 80 -14.30 2.81 10.61
C TRP A 80 -15.33 1.78 10.14
N GLY A 81 -16.60 2.01 10.50
CA GLY A 81 -17.80 1.57 9.78
C GLY A 81 -17.98 0.07 9.50
N HIS A 82 -18.87 -0.57 10.27
CA HIS A 82 -19.56 -1.74 9.77
C HIS A 82 -20.37 -1.35 8.54
N ASN A 83 -20.26 -2.14 7.48
CA ASN A 83 -21.37 -2.24 6.55
C ASN A 83 -21.83 -3.72 6.63
N PRO A 84 -23.00 -3.97 7.25
CA PRO A 84 -23.46 -5.31 7.62
C PRO A 84 -23.94 -6.16 6.42
N ALA A 85 -23.89 -5.65 5.19
CA ALA A 85 -24.47 -6.31 4.03
C ALA A 85 -23.56 -7.33 3.31
N ASN A 86 -22.31 -7.56 3.75
CA ASN A 86 -21.39 -8.49 3.07
C ASN A 86 -20.56 -9.30 4.06
N ASN A 87 -20.86 -10.61 4.16
CA ASN A 87 -20.22 -11.61 5.04
C ASN A 87 -18.84 -12.08 4.56
N TYR A 88 -18.25 -11.47 3.53
CA TYR A 88 -16.88 -11.75 3.13
C TYR A 88 -15.95 -10.78 3.86
N LEU A 89 -15.31 -11.29 4.91
CA LEU A 89 -14.07 -10.79 5.54
C LEU A 89 -13.60 -9.42 5.03
N LYS A 90 -14.15 -8.34 5.59
CA LYS A 90 -13.67 -6.98 5.37
C LYS A 90 -12.28 -6.83 5.97
N ALA A 91 -11.29 -7.24 5.21
CA ALA A 91 -9.91 -7.03 5.57
C ALA A 91 -9.65 -5.53 5.49
N THR A 92 -9.67 -4.86 6.64
CA THR A 92 -9.21 -3.50 6.79
C THR A 92 -7.71 -3.53 6.96
N TYR A 93 -7.01 -2.78 6.10
CA TYR A 93 -5.58 -2.58 6.16
C TYR A 93 -5.30 -1.13 6.52
N SER A 94 -4.29 -0.88 7.35
CA SER A 94 -3.92 0.48 7.75
C SER A 94 -2.43 0.57 8.09
N ASN A 95 -1.89 1.77 8.08
CA ASN A 95 -0.56 2.04 8.60
C ASN A 95 -0.57 3.17 9.65
N ALA A 96 0.58 3.41 10.29
CA ALA A 96 0.73 4.42 11.33
C ALA A 96 0.51 5.87 10.83
N ASN A 97 0.59 6.11 9.52
CA ASN A 97 0.41 7.42 8.90
C ASN A 97 -1.07 7.78 8.72
N GLY A 98 -2.00 6.91 9.13
CA GLY A 98 -3.43 7.12 8.96
C GLY A 98 -3.95 6.80 7.55
N PHE A 99 -3.11 6.18 6.71
CA PHE A 99 -3.56 5.59 5.46
C PHE A 99 -4.27 4.27 5.76
N GLY A 100 -5.34 3.99 5.02
CA GLY A 100 -6.10 2.77 5.18
C GLY A 100 -6.83 2.37 3.91
N TRP A 101 -7.08 1.08 3.77
CA TRP A 101 -7.81 0.51 2.64
C TRP A 101 -8.76 -0.58 3.13
N SER A 102 -9.94 -0.63 2.53
CA SER A 102 -10.90 -1.71 2.72
C SER A 102 -11.64 -1.97 1.41
N ASP A 103 -11.87 -3.23 1.07
CA ASP A 103 -12.62 -3.60 -0.14
C ASP A 103 -13.41 -4.90 0.08
N ASN A 104 -14.37 -5.14 -0.82
CA ASN A 104 -15.10 -6.41 -0.95
C ASN A 104 -14.80 -7.13 -2.27
N GLY A 105 -13.74 -6.76 -2.99
CA GLY A 105 -13.39 -7.27 -4.32
C GLY A 105 -14.03 -6.53 -5.51
N GLU A 106 -15.06 -5.70 -5.30
CA GLU A 106 -15.68 -4.90 -6.37
C GLU A 106 -15.65 -3.40 -6.08
N VAL A 107 -15.84 -3.04 -4.81
CA VAL A 107 -15.81 -1.66 -4.31
C VAL A 107 -14.79 -1.58 -3.18
N GLY A 108 -13.91 -0.59 -3.29
CA GLY A 108 -12.93 -0.21 -2.29
C GLY A 108 -13.24 1.13 -1.66
N THR A 109 -12.68 1.37 -0.48
CA THR A 109 -12.67 2.69 0.18
C THR A 109 -11.24 2.98 0.61
N LEU A 110 -10.68 4.06 0.07
CA LEU A 110 -9.39 4.58 0.47
C LEU A 110 -9.58 5.61 1.58
N HIS A 111 -8.85 5.43 2.67
CA HIS A 111 -8.71 6.38 3.75
C HIS A 111 -7.31 7.00 3.69
N PHE A 112 -7.21 8.31 3.79
CA PHE A 112 -5.93 9.02 3.71
C PHE A 112 -5.90 10.20 4.68
N PRO A 113 -4.73 10.56 5.24
CA PRO A 113 -4.58 11.76 6.03
C PRO A 113 -4.74 12.99 5.14
N GLN A 114 -5.62 13.91 5.54
CA GLN A 114 -5.78 15.20 4.88
C GLN A 114 -5.86 16.28 5.95
N GLU A 115 -5.05 17.33 5.79
CA GLU A 115 -4.99 18.44 6.75
C GLU A 115 -6.38 19.09 6.90
N GLY A 116 -6.82 19.29 8.13
CA GLY A 116 -8.11 19.90 8.44
C GLY A 116 -9.35 19.02 8.21
N VAL A 117 -9.19 17.82 7.62
CA VAL A 117 -10.31 16.91 7.36
C VAL A 117 -10.16 15.65 8.20
N LYS A 118 -10.97 15.54 9.25
CA LYS A 118 -11.10 14.27 9.98
C LYS A 118 -11.76 13.26 9.05
N ASN A 119 -11.14 12.09 8.93
CA ASN A 119 -11.70 10.93 8.23
C ASN A 119 -11.88 11.12 6.71
N ALA A 120 -10.94 11.81 6.06
CA ALA A 120 -10.92 11.91 4.60
C ALA A 120 -10.90 10.51 3.95
N ARG A 121 -11.81 10.30 3.00
CA ARG A 121 -12.00 9.03 2.31
C ARG A 121 -12.55 9.25 0.90
N THR A 122 -12.29 8.32 0.01
CA THR A 122 -12.86 8.26 -1.34
C THR A 122 -13.31 6.83 -1.64
N THR A 123 -14.44 6.68 -2.34
CA THR A 123 -14.93 5.37 -2.77
C THR A 123 -14.32 5.05 -4.13
N CYS A 124 -13.94 3.79 -4.34
CA CYS A 124 -13.33 3.35 -5.59
C CYS A 124 -14.04 2.09 -6.10
N GLN A 125 -14.21 1.99 -7.41
CA GLN A 125 -14.79 0.81 -8.06
C GLN A 125 -13.73 0.09 -8.87
N VAL A 126 -13.80 -1.24 -8.91
CA VAL A 126 -12.88 -2.05 -9.70
C VAL A 126 -12.96 -1.66 -11.18
N VAL A 127 -11.80 -1.54 -11.82
CA VAL A 127 -11.69 -1.32 -13.26
C VAL A 127 -11.41 -2.67 -13.91
N ARG A 128 -12.28 -3.09 -14.83
CA ARG A 128 -12.13 -4.31 -15.63
C ARG A 128 -11.92 -3.96 -17.09
#